data_AF-A0A0P4WIY8-F1
#
_entry.id   AF-A0A0P4WIY8-F1
#
_cell.length_a   1.000
_cell.length_b   1.000
_cell.length_c   1.000
_cell.angle_alpha   90.00
_cell.angle_beta   90.00
_cell.angle_gamma   90.00
#
_symmetry.space_group_name_H-M   'P 1'
#
loop_
_entity.id
_entity.type
_entity.pdbx_description
1 polymer ?
#
loop_
_entity_poly.entity_id
_entity_poly.type
_entity_poly.pdbx_seq_one_letter_code
_entity_poly.pdbx_strand_id
1 'polypeptide(L)'
;MGLRLNIIVAVSENYGIGKGGELPWKLREEMKHFARMTKSVNSPGKQNMVLMGRKTWESIPHKFRPLPGRLNGVLSSQIKEQQDSCDKVIFCQNFEDALKAAFSQSSEVETVWVIGGHSLYKMALQSEHLHRIYLTKIMKEFECDVFFPSFDINHFKLVEDPSVSSELQQEGDIQYKYEVYEKI
;
A
#
# COMPACT_ATOMS: atom_id res chain seq x y z
N MET A 1 22.07 -4.43 1.89
CA MET A 1 20.87 -4.02 2.66
C MET A 1 19.67 -4.56 1.87
N GLY A 2 18.88 -5.46 2.44
CA GLY A 2 17.80 -6.14 1.71
C GLY A 2 16.63 -5.22 1.37
N LEU A 3 15.83 -5.61 0.38
CA LEU A 3 14.59 -4.96 0.00
C LEU A 3 13.63 -4.92 1.20
N ARG A 4 13.12 -3.73 1.56
CA ARG A 4 12.12 -3.57 2.63
C ARG A 4 10.73 -3.56 2.01
N LEU A 5 9.90 -4.53 2.38
CA LEU A 5 8.49 -4.58 2.00
C LEU A 5 7.65 -4.00 3.13
N ASN A 6 6.90 -2.94 2.84
CA ASN A 6 5.95 -2.35 3.77
C ASN A 6 4.53 -2.48 3.22
N ILE A 7 3.56 -2.71 4.09
CA ILE A 7 2.13 -2.55 3.78
C ILE A 7 1.72 -1.13 4.16
N ILE A 8 0.91 -0.47 3.35
CA ILE A 8 0.18 0.74 3.75
C ILE A 8 -1.30 0.57 3.43
N VAL A 9 -2.17 0.86 4.40
CA VAL A 9 -3.61 0.61 4.30
C VAL A 9 -4.39 1.55 5.21
N ALA A 10 -5.57 1.99 4.75
CA ALA A 10 -6.59 2.57 5.61
C ALA A 10 -7.72 1.58 5.80
N VAL A 11 -8.11 1.31 7.06
CA VAL A 11 -9.16 0.36 7.41
C VAL A 11 -10.24 1.06 8.22
N SER A 12 -11.51 0.79 7.92
CA SER A 12 -12.63 1.16 8.78
C SER A 12 -12.65 0.35 10.06
N GLU A 13 -13.52 0.73 11.00
CA GLU A 13 -13.65 0.06 12.30
C GLU A 13 -13.99 -1.43 12.17
N ASN A 14 -14.79 -1.78 11.15
CA ASN A 14 -15.12 -3.15 10.76
C ASN A 14 -14.09 -3.79 9.79
N TYR A 15 -12.84 -3.30 9.75
CA TYR A 15 -11.74 -3.80 8.90
C TYR A 15 -11.98 -3.70 7.38
N GLY A 16 -12.97 -2.90 6.96
CA GLY A 16 -13.27 -2.67 5.56
C GLY A 16 -12.23 -1.78 4.87
N ILE A 17 -11.98 -2.02 3.58
CA ILE A 17 -11.01 -1.27 2.76
C ILE A 17 -11.58 -0.83 1.40
N GLY A 18 -12.79 -1.26 1.06
CA GLY A 18 -13.37 -1.00 -0.25
C GLY A 18 -14.85 -1.38 -0.33
N LYS A 19 -15.57 -0.66 -1.18
CA LYS A 19 -16.95 -0.94 -1.57
C LYS A 19 -17.14 -0.62 -3.05
N GLY A 20 -17.60 -1.58 -3.84
CA GLY A 20 -17.90 -1.35 -5.26
C GLY A 20 -16.69 -0.91 -6.10
N GLY A 21 -15.47 -1.24 -5.66
CA GLY A 21 -14.23 -0.80 -6.32
C GLY A 21 -13.77 0.61 -5.94
N GLU A 22 -14.39 1.27 -4.97
CA GLU A 22 -13.97 2.58 -4.47
C GLU A 22 -13.67 2.55 -2.97
N LEU A 23 -13.04 3.61 -2.47
CA LEU A 23 -12.92 3.83 -1.02
C LEU A 23 -14.29 4.24 -0.46
N PRO A 24 -14.78 3.64 0.64
CA PRO A 24 -16.06 4.01 1.25
C PRO A 24 -16.09 5.43 1.86
N TRP A 25 -14.93 6.08 1.96
CA TRP A 25 -14.72 7.39 2.57
C TRP A 25 -13.93 8.33 1.64
N LYS A 26 -13.97 9.63 1.96
CA LYS A 26 -13.20 10.68 1.26
C LYS A 26 -12.37 11.46 2.27
N LEU A 27 -11.16 10.98 2.53
CA LEU A 27 -10.21 11.54 3.49
C LEU A 27 -9.00 12.09 2.72
N ARG A 28 -8.92 13.42 2.55
CA ARG A 28 -7.91 14.09 1.72
C ARG A 28 -6.57 14.18 2.44
N GLU A 29 -6.58 14.44 3.74
CA GLU A 29 -5.36 14.49 4.55
C GLU A 29 -4.76 13.10 4.74
N GLU A 30 -5.60 12.07 4.87
CA GLU A 30 -5.17 10.66 4.82
C GLU A 30 -4.51 10.32 3.46
N MET A 31 -5.14 10.71 2.35
CA MET A 31 -4.56 10.49 1.02
C MET A 31 -3.23 11.25 0.82
N LYS A 32 -3.07 12.43 1.43
CA LYS A 32 -1.77 13.15 1.45
C LYS A 32 -0.74 12.38 2.29
N HIS A 33 -1.14 11.80 3.42
CA HIS A 33 -0.27 10.92 4.21
C HIS A 33 0.18 9.72 3.38
N PHE A 34 -0.74 8.98 2.75
CA PHE A 34 -0.42 7.88 1.83
C PHE A 34 0.56 8.31 0.73
N ALA A 35 0.30 9.45 0.08
CA ALA A 35 1.15 9.96 -0.99
C ALA A 35 2.54 10.34 -0.47
N ARG A 36 2.65 10.93 0.73
CA ARG A 36 3.92 11.27 1.37
C ARG A 36 4.71 10.00 1.69
N MET A 37 4.11 9.05 2.42
CA MET A 37 4.77 7.81 2.84
C MET A 37 5.30 7.01 1.65
N THR A 38 4.47 6.86 0.61
CA THR A 38 4.85 6.05 -0.56
C THR A 38 5.81 6.76 -1.52
N LYS A 39 5.96 8.09 -1.46
CA LYS A 39 6.89 8.84 -2.33
C LYS A 39 8.23 9.17 -1.67
N SER A 40 8.25 9.38 -0.35
CA SER A 40 9.46 9.81 0.35
C SER A 40 10.55 8.75 0.28
N VAL A 41 11.76 9.19 -0.07
CA VAL A 41 12.98 8.39 -0.07
C VAL A 41 14.04 9.10 0.76
N ASN A 42 14.93 8.33 1.38
CA ASN A 42 16.07 8.86 2.11
C ASN A 42 17.33 8.93 1.24
N SER A 43 17.43 8.04 0.26
CA SER A 43 18.56 7.95 -0.67
C SER A 43 18.35 8.88 -1.87
N PRO A 44 19.22 9.88 -2.09
CA PRO A 44 19.15 10.73 -3.27
C PRO A 44 19.21 9.91 -4.57
N GLY A 45 18.37 10.28 -5.54
CA GLY A 45 18.30 9.61 -6.85
C GLY A 45 17.51 8.29 -6.86
N LYS A 46 17.06 7.79 -5.71
CA LYS A 46 16.16 6.63 -5.65
C LYS A 46 14.69 7.05 -5.73
N GLN A 47 13.84 6.07 -6.03
CA GLN A 47 12.39 6.15 -5.91
C GLN A 47 11.87 4.98 -5.08
N ASN A 48 10.59 5.02 -4.74
CA ASN A 48 9.90 3.86 -4.17
C ASN A 48 9.11 3.12 -5.24
N MET A 49 8.80 1.85 -4.97
CA MET A 49 7.87 1.05 -5.76
C MET A 49 6.56 0.89 -4.99
N VAL A 50 5.42 1.02 -5.68
CA VAL A 50 4.11 0.67 -5.16
C VAL A 50 3.63 -0.61 -5.84
N LEU A 51 3.23 -1.61 -5.07
CA LEU A 51 2.67 -2.87 -5.54
C LEU A 51 1.17 -2.91 -5.26
N MET A 52 0.40 -3.19 -6.31
CA MET A 52 -1.05 -3.28 -6.22
C MET A 52 -1.64 -4.40 -7.08
N GLY A 53 -2.81 -4.91 -6.70
CA GLY A 53 -3.57 -5.82 -7.55
C GLY A 53 -4.36 -5.07 -8.63
N ARG A 54 -4.73 -5.77 -9.71
CA ARG A 54 -5.51 -5.24 -10.85
C ARG A 54 -6.73 -4.38 -10.45
N LYS A 55 -7.56 -4.84 -9.50
CA LYS A 55 -8.76 -4.08 -9.07
C LYS A 55 -8.40 -2.75 -8.41
N THR A 56 -7.32 -2.73 -7.63
CA THR A 56 -6.80 -1.49 -7.02
C THR A 56 -6.20 -0.58 -8.08
N TRP A 57 -5.53 -1.12 -9.09
CA TRP A 57 -5.09 -0.33 -10.24
C TRP A 57 -6.29 0.31 -10.96
N GLU A 58 -7.34 -0.46 -11.26
CA GLU A 58 -8.52 0.03 -11.95
C GLU A 58 -9.33 1.07 -11.16
N SER A 59 -9.29 1.02 -9.83
CA SER A 59 -9.97 2.01 -8.98
C SER A 59 -9.28 3.37 -8.91
N ILE A 60 -7.99 3.44 -9.24
CA ILE A 60 -7.28 4.72 -9.24
C ILE A 60 -7.75 5.55 -10.45
N PRO A 61 -8.22 6.79 -10.26
CA PRO A 61 -8.66 7.63 -11.36
C PRO A 61 -7.57 7.78 -12.42
N HIS A 62 -7.92 7.72 -13.71
CA HIS A 62 -6.96 7.73 -14.83
C HIS A 62 -5.94 8.88 -14.75
N LYS A 63 -6.35 10.08 -14.32
CA LYS A 63 -5.46 11.24 -14.14
C LYS A 63 -4.35 11.06 -13.09
N PHE A 64 -4.48 10.05 -12.23
CA PHE A 64 -3.51 9.71 -11.19
C PHE A 64 -2.77 8.39 -11.49
N ARG A 65 -3.04 7.76 -12.63
CA ARG A 65 -2.33 6.56 -13.10
C ARG A 65 -1.30 6.92 -14.18
N PRO A 66 -0.06 6.39 -14.10
CA PRO A 66 0.54 5.75 -12.93
C PRO A 66 0.71 6.73 -11.77
N LEU A 67 0.83 6.21 -10.54
CA LEU A 67 1.06 7.04 -9.36
C LEU A 67 2.41 7.78 -9.50
N PRO A 68 2.44 9.13 -9.60
CA PRO A 68 3.64 9.86 -9.98
C PRO A 68 4.73 9.77 -8.91
N GLY A 69 5.99 9.80 -9.35
CA GLY A 69 7.19 9.74 -8.47
C GLY A 69 7.48 8.35 -7.89
N ARG A 70 6.83 7.30 -8.41
CA ARG A 70 6.95 5.92 -7.95
C ARG A 70 6.96 4.97 -9.15
N LEU A 71 7.65 3.85 -9.01
CA LEU A 71 7.50 2.70 -9.89
C LEU A 71 6.21 1.95 -9.52
N ASN A 72 5.36 1.64 -10.49
CA ASN A 72 4.05 1.01 -10.24
C ASN A 72 4.08 -0.47 -10.67
N GLY A 73 4.05 -1.40 -9.72
CA GLY A 73 3.89 -2.82 -9.99
C GLY A 73 2.43 -3.25 -9.88
N VAL A 74 1.89 -3.84 -10.94
CA VAL A 74 0.49 -4.28 -11.01
C VAL A 74 0.43 -5.80 -11.15
N LEU A 75 -0.15 -6.47 -10.16
CA LEU A 75 -0.38 -7.90 -10.20
C LEU A 75 -1.69 -8.22 -10.92
N SER A 76 -1.60 -9.01 -11.99
CA SER A 76 -2.74 -9.51 -12.75
C SER A 76 -2.47 -10.90 -13.31
N SER A 77 -3.39 -11.83 -13.11
CA SER A 77 -3.36 -13.16 -13.74
C SER A 77 -3.69 -13.10 -15.24
N GLN A 78 -4.37 -12.04 -15.68
CA GLN A 78 -4.60 -11.73 -17.08
C GLN A 78 -3.72 -10.55 -17.42
N ILE A 79 -2.45 -10.81 -17.72
CA ILE A 79 -1.63 -9.82 -18.43
C ILE A 79 -2.19 -9.79 -19.84
N LYS A 80 -3.18 -8.92 -20.08
CA LYS A 80 -3.40 -8.47 -21.45
C LYS A 80 -2.15 -7.67 -21.78
N GLU A 81 -1.26 -8.26 -22.57
CA GLU A 81 -0.24 -7.51 -23.29
C GLU A 81 -0.98 -6.45 -24.10
N GLN A 82 -1.20 -5.25 -23.56
CA GLN A 82 -1.40 -4.04 -24.36
C GLN A 82 -1.58 -2.74 -23.58
N GLN A 83 -0.90 -1.72 -24.14
CA GLN A 83 -1.18 -0.29 -24.21
C GLN A 83 -0.61 0.68 -23.16
N ASP A 84 -0.40 0.29 -21.91
CA ASP A 84 0.15 1.21 -20.87
C ASP A 84 1.61 0.92 -20.51
N SER A 85 2.42 0.40 -21.45
CA SER A 85 3.87 0.21 -21.25
C SER A 85 4.60 1.57 -21.25
N CYS A 86 4.33 2.38 -20.23
CA CYS A 86 5.20 3.47 -19.82
C CYS A 86 6.29 2.87 -18.93
N ASP A 87 7.51 3.40 -19.00
CA ASP A 87 8.68 2.97 -18.20
C ASP A 87 8.46 2.95 -16.67
N LYS A 88 7.31 3.46 -16.21
CA LYS A 88 6.91 3.55 -14.80
C LYS A 88 5.91 2.49 -14.35
N VAL A 89 5.52 1.55 -15.22
CA VAL A 89 4.58 0.47 -14.89
C VAL A 89 5.18 -0.90 -15.22
N ILE A 90 5.15 -1.81 -14.26
CA ILE A 90 5.58 -3.21 -14.41
C ILE A 90 4.37 -4.10 -14.12
N PHE A 91 4.00 -4.94 -15.08
CA PHE A 91 2.95 -5.95 -14.88
C PHE A 91 3.59 -7.27 -14.41
N CYS A 92 3.05 -7.82 -13.33
CA CYS A 92 3.53 -9.04 -12.69
C CYS A 92 2.41 -10.10 -12.71
N GLN A 93 2.73 -11.35 -13.01
CA GLN A 93 1.74 -12.43 -13.05
C GLN A 93 1.33 -12.89 -11.65
N ASN A 94 2.26 -12.84 -10.71
CA ASN A 94 2.12 -13.31 -9.33
C ASN A 94 2.99 -12.47 -8.38
N PHE A 95 2.96 -12.81 -7.09
CA PHE A 95 3.68 -12.08 -6.05
C PHE A 95 5.18 -12.32 -6.10
N GLU A 96 5.62 -13.54 -6.41
CA GLU A 96 7.04 -13.86 -6.57
C GLU A 96 7.68 -13.05 -7.70
N ASP A 97 6.99 -12.89 -8.82
CA ASP A 97 7.44 -12.09 -9.96
C ASP A 97 7.51 -10.60 -9.60
N ALA A 98 6.56 -10.10 -8.79
CA ALA A 98 6.61 -8.74 -8.29
C ALA A 98 7.80 -8.48 -7.36
N LEU A 99 8.13 -9.46 -6.50
CA LEU A 99 9.32 -9.39 -5.66
C LEU A 99 10.60 -9.43 -6.51
N LYS A 100 10.70 -10.35 -7.48
CA LYS A 100 11.85 -10.41 -8.40
C LYS A 100 12.05 -9.10 -9.14
N ALA A 101 10.97 -8.51 -9.66
CA ALA A 101 11.01 -7.20 -10.31
C ALA A 101 11.55 -6.12 -9.36
N ALA A 102 11.05 -6.06 -8.13
CA ALA A 102 11.54 -5.11 -7.13
C ALA A 102 13.03 -5.33 -6.77
N PHE A 103 13.46 -6.59 -6.61
CA PHE A 103 14.87 -6.92 -6.35
C PHE A 103 15.79 -6.53 -7.52
N SER A 104 15.34 -6.77 -8.76
CA SER A 104 16.08 -6.40 -9.98
C SER A 104 16.29 -4.89 -10.09
N GLN A 105 15.40 -4.10 -9.48
CA GLN A 105 15.44 -2.65 -9.46
C GLN A 105 16.06 -2.08 -8.17
N SER A 106 16.72 -2.89 -7.34
CA SER A 106 17.22 -2.47 -6.01
C SER A 106 18.24 -1.33 -6.01
N SER A 107 18.90 -1.05 -7.15
CA SER A 107 19.73 0.13 -7.34
C SER A 107 18.89 1.42 -7.39
N GLU A 108 17.67 1.36 -7.91
CA GLU A 108 16.77 2.50 -8.11
C GLU A 108 15.66 2.57 -7.06
N VAL A 109 15.21 1.43 -6.55
CA VAL A 109 14.12 1.28 -5.60
C VAL A 109 14.66 1.22 -4.17
N GLU A 110 14.22 2.14 -3.31
CA GLU A 110 14.54 2.14 -1.88
C GLU A 110 13.60 1.24 -1.08
N THR A 111 12.29 1.47 -1.20
CA THR A 111 11.25 0.74 -0.45
C THR A 111 10.14 0.25 -1.38
N VAL A 112 9.62 -0.94 -1.09
CA VAL A 112 8.44 -1.48 -1.76
C VAL A 112 7.23 -1.33 -0.85
N TRP A 113 6.21 -0.65 -1.36
CA TRP A 113 4.95 -0.38 -0.67
C TRP A 113 3.83 -1.21 -1.26
N VAL A 114 3.31 -2.18 -0.52
CA VAL A 114 2.08 -2.90 -0.87
C VAL A 114 0.89 -2.03 -0.51
N ILE A 115 0.14 -1.62 -1.52
CA ILE A 115 -0.99 -0.68 -1.39
C ILE A 115 -2.36 -1.36 -1.63
N GLY A 116 -2.38 -2.69 -1.67
CA GLY A 116 -3.58 -3.51 -1.70
C GLY A 116 -3.92 -4.10 -3.07
N GLY A 117 -5.09 -4.71 -3.25
CA GLY A 117 -6.13 -4.96 -2.25
C GLY A 117 -5.95 -6.26 -1.47
N HIS A 118 -7.07 -6.78 -0.95
CA HIS A 118 -7.14 -7.94 -0.04
C HIS A 118 -6.16 -9.08 -0.37
N SER A 119 -6.21 -9.64 -1.58
CA SER A 119 -5.38 -10.79 -1.94
C SER A 119 -3.89 -10.47 -1.89
N LEU A 120 -3.49 -9.27 -2.32
CA LEU A 120 -2.09 -8.86 -2.26
C LEU A 120 -1.65 -8.56 -0.83
N TYR A 121 -2.49 -7.93 -0.01
CA TYR A 121 -2.23 -7.77 1.42
C TYR A 121 -2.03 -9.13 2.09
N LYS A 122 -2.87 -10.12 1.78
CA LYS A 122 -2.76 -11.47 2.34
C LYS A 122 -1.42 -12.14 2.00
N MET A 123 -0.98 -12.04 0.75
CA MET A 123 0.34 -12.55 0.33
C MET A 123 1.48 -11.78 1.01
N ALA A 124 1.38 -10.46 1.10
CA ALA A 124 2.39 -9.63 1.75
C ALA A 124 2.52 -9.91 3.25
N LEU A 125 1.42 -10.14 3.96
CA LEU A 125 1.42 -10.54 5.39
C LEU A 125 2.17 -11.85 5.64
N GLN A 126 2.13 -12.77 4.68
CA GLN A 126 2.81 -14.06 4.74
C GLN A 126 4.28 -14.00 4.29
N SER A 127 4.72 -12.87 3.73
CA SER A 127 6.07 -12.72 3.19
C SER A 127 7.13 -12.62 4.29
N GLU A 128 8.25 -13.30 4.10
CA GLU A 128 9.46 -13.14 4.94
C GLU A 128 10.10 -11.75 4.77
N HIS A 129 9.82 -11.06 3.66
CA HIS A 129 10.36 -9.72 3.39
C HIS A 129 9.54 -8.61 4.04
N LEU A 130 8.37 -8.91 4.61
CA LEU A 130 7.53 -7.92 5.29
C LEU A 130 8.28 -7.34 6.50
N HIS A 131 8.45 -6.04 6.48
CA HIS A 131 9.07 -5.29 7.57
C HIS A 131 8.00 -4.61 8.44
N ARG A 132 7.16 -3.74 7.84
CA ARG A 132 6.17 -2.95 8.59
C ARG A 132 4.80 -2.88 7.92
N ILE A 133 3.77 -2.67 8.73
CA ILE A 133 2.40 -2.33 8.33
C ILE A 133 2.12 -0.91 8.83
N TYR A 134 1.89 0.01 7.89
CA TYR A 134 1.43 1.38 8.14
C TYR A 134 -0.08 1.41 7.99
N LEU A 135 -0.78 1.47 9.11
CA LEU A 135 -2.22 1.30 9.18
C LEU A 135 -2.88 2.62 9.61
N THR A 136 -3.71 3.19 8.75
CA THR A 136 -4.65 4.25 9.15
C THR A 136 -5.90 3.57 9.71
N LYS A 137 -6.12 3.67 11.03
CA LYS A 137 -7.31 3.14 11.71
C LYS A 137 -8.41 4.19 11.71
N ILE A 138 -9.40 4.03 10.84
CA ILE A 138 -10.57 4.90 10.76
C ILE A 138 -11.60 4.47 11.80
N MET A 139 -11.94 5.38 12.70
CA MET A 139 -12.82 5.15 13.85
C MET A 139 -14.29 5.37 13.47
N LYS A 140 -14.69 4.72 12.38
CA LYS A 140 -16.07 4.73 11.87
C LYS A 140 -16.30 3.48 11.04
N GLU A 141 -17.47 2.88 11.19
CA GLU A 141 -17.92 1.79 10.34
C GLU A 141 -18.43 2.29 8.98
N PHE A 142 -18.15 1.52 7.94
CA PHE A 142 -18.65 1.74 6.58
C PHE A 142 -19.14 0.42 6.00
N GLU A 143 -20.14 0.49 5.11
CA GLU A 143 -20.55 -0.67 4.32
C GLU A 143 -19.43 -1.03 3.33
N CYS A 144 -18.82 -2.21 3.51
CA CYS A 144 -17.68 -2.67 2.72
C CYS A 144 -17.95 -4.04 2.11
N ASP A 145 -17.36 -4.31 0.94
CA ASP A 145 -17.35 -5.63 0.30
C ASP A 145 -15.93 -6.23 0.18
N VAL A 146 -14.91 -5.43 0.47
CA VAL A 146 -13.51 -5.85 0.58
C VAL A 146 -12.97 -5.47 1.96
N PHE A 147 -12.30 -6.40 2.62
CA PHE A 147 -11.78 -6.25 3.97
C PHE A 147 -10.27 -6.48 4.01
N PHE A 148 -9.56 -5.81 4.91
CA PHE A 148 -8.17 -6.11 5.18
C PHE A 148 -8.08 -7.49 5.84
N PRO A 149 -7.19 -8.39 5.38
CA PRO A 149 -6.98 -9.67 6.05
C PRO A 149 -6.54 -9.48 7.50
N SER A 150 -7.07 -10.31 8.39
CA SER A 150 -6.54 -10.39 9.76
C SER A 150 -5.09 -10.87 9.74
N PHE A 151 -4.31 -10.39 10.70
CA PHE A 151 -2.93 -10.82 10.92
C PHE A 151 -2.73 -11.10 12.41
N ASP A 152 -1.86 -12.07 12.72
CA ASP A 152 -1.60 -12.47 14.09
C ASP A 152 -0.73 -11.42 14.78
N ILE A 153 -1.34 -10.65 15.68
CA ILE A 153 -0.69 -9.56 16.41
C ILE A 153 0.51 -10.05 17.23
N ASN A 154 0.59 -11.34 17.58
CA ASN A 154 1.74 -11.87 18.33
C ASN A 154 3.05 -11.87 17.53
N HIS A 155 2.96 -11.80 16.20
CA HIS A 155 4.11 -11.67 15.30
C HIS A 155 4.45 -10.20 14.98
N PHE A 156 3.80 -9.24 15.64
CA PHE A 156 4.02 -7.82 15.38
C PHE A 156 4.09 -7.03 16.69
N LYS A 157 4.88 -5.96 16.67
CA LYS A 157 4.91 -4.96 17.74
C LYS A 157 4.43 -3.62 17.20
N LEU A 158 3.61 -2.92 17.97
CA LEU A 158 3.30 -1.52 17.70
C LEU A 158 4.55 -0.69 18.00
N VAL A 159 5.01 0.11 17.04
CA VAL A 159 6.20 0.95 17.15
C VAL A 159 5.89 2.40 16.81
N GLU A 160 6.73 3.29 17.32
CA GLU A 160 6.74 4.68 16.87
C GLU A 160 7.60 4.82 15.61
N ASP A 161 7.12 5.63 14.66
CA ASP A 161 7.87 6.02 13.47
C ASP A 161 7.88 7.55 13.40
N PRO A 162 9.05 8.23 13.46
CA PRO A 162 9.13 9.68 13.45
C PRO A 162 8.51 10.35 12.21
N SER A 163 8.29 9.60 11.13
CA SER A 163 7.64 10.11 9.91
C SER A 163 6.09 10.07 9.95
N VAL A 164 5.54 9.52 11.03
CA VAL A 164 4.10 9.27 11.24
C VAL A 164 3.63 10.03 12.47
N SER A 165 2.51 10.74 12.36
CA SER A 165 1.93 11.47 13.50
C SER A 165 1.33 10.49 14.50
N SER A 166 1.57 10.71 15.79
CA SER A 166 0.91 10.00 16.90
C SER A 166 -0.41 10.65 17.33
N GLU A 167 -0.74 11.82 16.79
CA GLU A 167 -1.95 12.56 17.16
C GLU A 167 -3.20 11.96 16.50
N LEU A 168 -4.35 12.10 17.18
CA LEU A 168 -5.64 11.81 16.58
C LEU A 168 -5.91 12.80 15.44
N GLN A 169 -6.27 12.27 14.27
CA GLN A 169 -6.62 13.05 13.09
C GLN A 169 -8.14 13.13 12.96
N GLN A 170 -8.63 14.20 12.35
CA GLN A 170 -10.05 14.40 12.09
C GLN A 170 -10.27 15.11 10.75
N GLU A 171 -11.13 14.54 9.90
CA GLU A 171 -11.62 15.17 8.68
C GLU A 171 -13.15 15.12 8.67
N GLY A 172 -13.79 16.27 8.89
CA GLY A 172 -15.24 16.33 9.07
C GLY A 172 -15.69 15.58 10.33
N ASP A 173 -16.58 14.61 10.15
CA ASP A 173 -17.11 13.73 11.20
C ASP A 173 -16.32 12.42 11.37
N ILE A 174 -15.23 12.24 10.62
CA ILE A 174 -14.43 11.01 10.64
C ILE A 174 -13.14 11.27 11.42
N GLN A 175 -12.96 10.51 12.50
CA GLN A 175 -11.70 10.44 13.24
C GLN A 175 -10.88 9.23 12.81
N TYR A 176 -9.56 9.37 12.82
CA TYR A 176 -8.65 8.28 12.52
C TYR A 176 -7.28 8.52 13.15
N LYS A 177 -6.51 7.44 13.31
CA LYS A 177 -5.13 7.52 13.80
C LYS A 177 -4.21 6.65 12.94
N TYR A 178 -2.93 6.98 12.94
CA TYR A 178 -1.92 6.17 12.27
C TYR A 178 -1.27 5.22 13.28
N GLU A 179 -1.14 3.95 12.90
CA GLU A 179 -0.49 2.90 13.66
C GLU A 179 0.61 2.28 12.78
N VAL A 180 1.76 1.96 13.38
CA VAL A 180 2.86 1.29 12.67
C VAL A 180 3.17 -0.01 13.40
N TYR A 181 2.96 -1.13 12.72
CA TYR A 181 3.28 -2.45 13.23
C TYR A 181 4.57 -2.95 12.58
N GLU A 182 5.57 -3.32 13.37
CA GLU A 182 6.81 -3.94 12.89
C GLU A 182 6.76 -5.44 13.14
N LYS A 183 7.07 -6.24 12.11
CA LYS A 183 7.12 -7.70 12.20
C LYS A 183 8.28 -8.13 13.12
N ILE A 184 8.02 -9.11 13.99
CA ILE A 184 8.97 -9.71 14.94
C ILE A 184 9.62 -10.95 14.32
#